data_AF-A0A8H7LBZ5-F1
#
_entry.id   AF-A0A8H7LBZ5-F1
#
_cell.length_a   1.000
_cell.length_b   1.000
_cell.length_c   1.000
_cell.angle_alpha   90.00
_cell.angle_beta   90.00
_cell.angle_gamma   90.00
#
_symmetry.space_group_name_H-M   'P 1'
#
loop_
_entity.id
_entity.type
_entity.pdbx_description
1 polymer ?
#
loop_
_entity_poly.entity_id
_entity_poly.type
_entity_poly.pdbx_seq_one_letter_code
_entity_poly.pdbx_strand_id
1 'polypeptide(L)'
;MRKVFLTSAPGLREQIIDTLMEYSFLTPTAVSEKIGFVEVLRGQLQAFHFANTVFSEIGAKICAENNTLQKTLFLLECSYLAALREGHPTPLFKFLVLLDEDFIDLARARNFFALRILFAFSCICLYCQFYLLFDENVWMQFINGFLRDFTPLCSSDAALYDYVITKRHFADPNQFTRDIRLLSRVAFEFGGLKTPSVACSVEC
;
A
#
# COMPACT_ATOMS: atom_id res chain seq x y z
N MET A 1 1.14 12.70 33.25
CA MET A 1 0.51 12.72 31.92
C MET A 1 0.75 11.39 31.16
N ARG A 2 0.34 10.25 31.72
CA ARG A 2 0.55 8.89 31.14
C ARG A 2 -0.70 8.01 31.37
N LYS A 3 -1.87 8.44 30.90
CA LYS A 3 -3.12 7.63 30.96
C LYS A 3 -4.12 8.04 29.88
N VAL A 4 -3.73 8.10 28.60
CA VAL A 4 -4.68 8.46 27.51
C VAL A 4 -4.93 7.33 26.51
N PHE A 5 -4.15 6.24 26.50
CA PHE A 5 -4.32 5.17 25.50
C PHE A 5 -4.54 3.75 26.07
N LEU A 6 -4.97 3.60 27.32
CA LEU A 6 -5.14 2.27 27.95
C LEU A 6 -6.59 1.77 28.02
N THR A 7 -7.55 2.48 27.43
CA THR A 7 -8.96 2.08 27.47
C THR A 7 -9.67 2.41 26.15
N SER A 8 -9.27 1.78 25.05
CA SER A 8 -10.24 1.58 23.97
C SER A 8 -11.28 0.58 24.49
N ALA A 9 -12.56 0.91 24.39
CA ALA A 9 -13.62 -0.03 24.73
C ALA A 9 -13.38 -1.34 23.96
N PRO A 10 -13.53 -2.53 24.58
CA PRO A 10 -13.44 -3.79 23.85
C PRO A 10 -14.47 -3.76 22.72
N GLY A 11 -14.04 -3.99 21.48
CA GLY A 11 -14.90 -3.85 20.30
C GLY A 11 -14.82 -2.52 19.57
N LEU A 12 -14.13 -1.48 20.07
CA LEU A 12 -14.08 -0.17 19.40
C LEU A 12 -13.35 -0.24 18.06
N ARG A 13 -12.26 -1.03 17.98
CA ARG A 13 -11.53 -1.26 16.72
C ARG A 13 -12.46 -1.95 15.73
N GLU A 14 -13.17 -2.97 16.18
CA GLU A 14 -14.11 -3.77 15.39
C GLU A 14 -15.26 -2.89 14.90
N GLN A 15 -15.84 -2.05 15.75
CA GLN A 15 -16.89 -1.09 15.38
C GLN A 15 -16.41 -0.05 14.36
N ILE A 16 -15.19 0.46 14.50
CA ILE A 16 -14.58 1.37 13.52
C ILE A 16 -14.37 0.63 12.20
N ILE A 17 -13.86 -0.60 12.23
CA ILE A 17 -13.69 -1.45 11.04
C ILE A 17 -15.04 -1.66 10.35
N ASP A 18 -16.05 -2.11 11.09
CA ASP A 18 -17.40 -2.39 10.56
C ASP A 18 -18.00 -1.15 9.91
N THR A 19 -17.92 0.01 10.58
CA THR A 19 -18.38 1.29 10.02
C THR A 19 -17.63 1.66 8.73
N LEU A 20 -16.30 1.49 8.71
CA LEU A 20 -15.48 1.82 7.54
C LEU A 20 -15.71 0.88 6.35
N MET A 21 -16.08 -0.37 6.64
CA MET A 21 -16.39 -1.42 5.67
C MET A 21 -17.81 -1.28 5.10
N GLU A 22 -18.80 -0.94 5.94
CA GLU A 22 -20.20 -0.66 5.54
C GLU A 22 -20.28 0.52 4.57
N TYR A 23 -19.46 1.55 4.78
CA TYR A 23 -19.27 2.65 3.83
C TYR A 23 -18.34 2.23 2.66
N SER A 24 -18.84 1.30 1.85
CA SER A 24 -18.49 1.06 0.43
C SER A 24 -17.08 0.59 0.10
N PHE A 25 -16.50 -0.35 0.84
CA PHE A 25 -15.19 -0.91 0.49
C PHE A 25 -15.24 -2.06 -0.53
N LEU A 26 -16.36 -2.79 -0.61
CA LEU A 26 -16.42 -4.11 -1.25
C LEU A 26 -17.28 -4.21 -2.52
N THR A 27 -17.83 -3.12 -3.07
CA THR A 27 -18.51 -3.20 -4.37
C THR A 27 -17.47 -3.26 -5.48
N PRO A 28 -17.26 -4.42 -6.15
CA PRO A 28 -16.35 -4.51 -7.27
C PRO A 28 -16.99 -3.75 -8.42
N THR A 29 -16.44 -2.59 -8.79
CA THR A 29 -16.79 -1.98 -10.06
C THR A 29 -16.19 -2.83 -11.18
N ALA A 30 -16.99 -3.08 -12.23
CA ALA A 30 -16.73 -4.01 -13.31
C ALA A 30 -15.30 -3.91 -13.89
N VAL A 31 -14.71 -5.08 -14.19
CA VAL A 31 -13.33 -5.32 -14.68
C VAL A 31 -12.27 -4.66 -13.79
N SER A 32 -11.81 -5.37 -12.75
CA SER A 32 -10.95 -4.85 -11.68
C SER A 32 -9.76 -4.06 -12.22
N GLU A 33 -9.81 -2.73 -12.10
CA GLU A 33 -8.67 -1.87 -12.38
C GLU A 33 -7.53 -2.31 -11.46
N LYS A 34 -6.47 -2.87 -12.05
CA LYS A 34 -5.28 -3.30 -11.29
C LYS A 34 -4.42 -2.10 -10.97
N ILE A 35 -3.90 -2.06 -9.75
CA ILE A 35 -3.05 -0.97 -9.30
C ILE A 35 -1.57 -1.35 -9.48
N GLY A 36 -0.83 -0.58 -10.28
CA GLY A 36 0.49 -1.00 -10.77
C GLY A 36 1.49 -1.34 -9.69
N PHE A 37 1.66 -0.48 -8.68
CA PHE A 37 2.62 -0.78 -7.60
C PHE A 37 2.17 -1.98 -6.75
N VAL A 38 0.86 -2.21 -6.57
CA VAL A 38 0.36 -3.38 -5.83
C VAL A 38 0.70 -4.64 -6.61
N GLU A 39 0.49 -4.64 -7.93
CA GLU A 39 0.85 -5.78 -8.79
C GLU A 39 2.35 -6.05 -8.79
N VAL A 40 3.18 -5.00 -8.84
CA VAL A 40 4.63 -5.13 -8.71
C VAL A 40 5.01 -5.77 -7.37
N LEU A 41 4.44 -5.29 -6.27
CA LEU A 41 4.67 -5.88 -4.94
C LEU A 41 4.18 -7.32 -4.87
N ARG A 42 3.02 -7.66 -5.43
CA ARG A 42 2.52 -9.06 -5.48
C ARG A 42 3.45 -9.98 -6.24
N GLY A 43 3.93 -9.55 -7.41
CA GLY A 43 4.89 -10.33 -8.21
C GLY A 43 6.20 -10.55 -7.48
N GLN A 44 6.71 -9.53 -6.79
CA GLN A 44 7.95 -9.62 -6.02
C GLN A 44 7.78 -10.39 -4.70
N LEU A 45 6.59 -10.41 -4.10
CA LEU A 45 6.30 -11.22 -2.92
C LEU A 45 6.40 -12.71 -3.24
N GLN A 46 5.89 -13.11 -4.40
CA GLN A 46 6.04 -14.49 -4.88
C GLN A 46 7.53 -14.84 -5.05
N ALA A 47 8.32 -13.95 -5.65
CA ALA A 47 9.76 -14.16 -5.76
C ALA A 47 10.46 -14.20 -4.39
N PHE A 48 10.07 -13.33 -3.46
CA PHE A 48 10.66 -13.23 -2.12
C PHE A 48 10.54 -14.52 -1.32
N HIS A 49 9.36 -15.17 -1.36
CA HIS A 49 9.15 -16.41 -0.63
C HIS A 49 9.58 -17.65 -1.40
N PHE A 50 9.49 -17.66 -2.72
CA PHE A 50 9.51 -18.92 -3.49
C PHE A 50 10.63 -19.03 -4.54
N ALA A 51 11.40 -17.98 -4.83
CA ALA A 51 12.41 -18.04 -5.89
C ALA A 51 13.55 -19.05 -5.62
N ASN A 52 13.85 -19.33 -4.34
CA ASN A 52 14.96 -20.20 -3.93
C ASN A 52 14.54 -21.34 -2.99
N THR A 53 13.24 -21.53 -2.74
CA THR A 53 12.77 -22.59 -1.83
C THR A 53 12.41 -23.85 -2.59
N VAL A 54 12.89 -24.99 -2.13
CA VAL A 54 12.37 -26.30 -2.57
C VAL A 54 11.01 -26.54 -1.90
N PHE A 55 10.08 -27.25 -2.54
CA PHE A 55 8.73 -27.52 -1.99
C PHE A 55 8.75 -28.06 -0.55
N SER A 56 9.78 -28.84 -0.20
CA SER A 56 10.01 -29.38 1.16
C SER A 56 10.37 -28.34 2.22
N GLU A 57 10.75 -27.13 1.83
CA GLU A 57 11.15 -26.03 2.71
C GLU A 57 10.03 -25.01 2.93
N ILE A 58 8.92 -25.13 2.18
CA ILE A 58 7.73 -24.31 2.37
C ILE A 58 7.00 -24.77 3.63
N GLY A 59 7.43 -24.25 4.77
CA GLY A 59 6.80 -24.49 6.06
C GLY A 59 5.52 -23.69 6.26
N ALA A 60 4.70 -24.11 7.24
CA ALA A 60 3.48 -23.42 7.64
C ALA A 60 3.69 -21.92 7.95
N LYS A 61 4.87 -21.56 8.47
CA LYS A 61 5.25 -20.17 8.74
C LYS A 61 5.32 -19.31 7.47
N ILE A 62 5.95 -19.82 6.40
CA ILE A 62 6.06 -19.10 5.11
C ILE A 62 4.67 -18.93 4.50
N CYS A 63 3.84 -19.98 4.54
CA CYS A 63 2.47 -19.92 4.06
C CYS A 63 1.63 -18.87 4.82
N ALA A 64 1.74 -18.84 6.15
CA ALA A 64 1.04 -17.88 6.99
C ALA A 64 1.49 -16.45 6.69
N GLU A 65 2.81 -16.20 6.66
CA GLU A 65 3.39 -14.90 6.33
C GLU A 65 2.96 -14.41 4.93
N ASN A 66 3.05 -15.27 3.92
CA ASN A 66 2.62 -14.95 2.56
C ASN A 66 1.11 -14.63 2.51
N ASN A 67 0.27 -15.38 3.22
CA ASN A 67 -1.16 -15.12 3.29
C ASN A 67 -1.45 -13.73 3.91
N THR A 68 -0.81 -13.41 5.03
CA THR A 68 -0.92 -12.10 5.69
C THR A 68 -0.50 -10.97 4.74
N LEU A 69 0.65 -11.10 4.07
CA LEU A 69 1.14 -10.08 3.14
C LEU A 69 0.23 -9.91 1.91
N GLN A 70 -0.32 -11.01 1.36
CA GLN A 70 -1.28 -10.95 0.25
C GLN A 70 -2.59 -10.25 0.64
N LYS A 71 -3.13 -10.53 1.84
CA LYS A 71 -4.30 -9.84 2.38
C LYS A 71 -4.04 -8.34 2.55
N THR A 72 -2.89 -7.96 3.08
CA THR A 72 -2.53 -6.54 3.22
C THR A 72 -2.37 -5.84 1.87
N LEU A 73 -1.80 -6.49 0.87
CA LEU A 73 -1.72 -5.95 -0.50
C LEU A 73 -3.11 -5.76 -1.12
N PHE A 74 -4.03 -6.70 -0.88
CA PHE A 74 -5.42 -6.58 -1.28
C PHE A 74 -6.13 -5.39 -0.60
N LEU A 75 -5.92 -5.22 0.71
CA LEU A 75 -6.44 -4.06 1.45
C LEU A 75 -5.92 -2.73 0.87
N LEU A 76 -4.64 -2.67 0.52
CA LEU A 76 -4.03 -1.49 -0.09
C LEU A 76 -4.64 -1.18 -1.46
N GLU A 77 -4.85 -2.21 -2.30
CA GLU A 77 -5.53 -2.08 -3.59
C GLU A 77 -6.94 -1.53 -3.43
N CYS A 78 -7.73 -2.10 -2.52
CA CYS A 78 -9.09 -1.62 -2.24
C CYS A 78 -9.10 -0.18 -1.73
N SER A 79 -8.17 0.20 -0.84
CA SER A 79 -8.03 1.58 -0.34
C SER A 79 -7.72 2.55 -1.48
N TYR A 80 -6.88 2.13 -2.41
CA TYR A 80 -6.48 2.92 -3.57
C TYR A 80 -7.62 3.09 -4.58
N LEU A 81 -8.35 2.01 -4.87
CA LEU A 81 -9.52 2.04 -5.73
C LEU A 81 -10.65 2.89 -5.14
N ALA A 82 -10.84 2.84 -3.81
CA ALA A 82 -11.78 3.72 -3.12
C ALA A 82 -11.38 5.20 -3.29
N ALA A 83 -10.08 5.53 -3.15
CA ALA A 83 -9.59 6.89 -3.38
C ALA A 83 -9.81 7.35 -4.84
N LEU A 84 -9.58 6.47 -5.81
CA LEU A 84 -9.88 6.74 -7.22
C LEU A 84 -11.36 7.04 -7.46
N ARG A 85 -12.25 6.23 -6.88
CA ARG A 85 -13.71 6.36 -7.01
C ARG A 85 -14.23 7.64 -6.37
N GLU A 86 -13.71 7.98 -5.19
CA GLU A 86 -14.16 9.14 -4.41
C GLU A 86 -13.46 10.44 -4.86
N GLY A 87 -12.35 10.34 -5.59
CA GLY A 87 -11.66 11.49 -6.18
C GLY A 87 -10.85 12.31 -5.18
N HIS A 88 -10.53 11.75 -4.00
CA HIS A 88 -9.67 12.38 -3.00
C HIS A 88 -8.86 11.32 -2.22
N PRO A 89 -7.74 11.69 -1.55
CA PRO A 89 -6.83 10.72 -0.93
C PRO A 89 -7.30 10.13 0.40
N THR A 90 -8.35 10.68 1.02
CA THR A 90 -8.84 10.24 2.34
C THR A 90 -9.08 8.72 2.46
N PRO A 91 -9.63 8.00 1.45
CA PRO A 91 -9.83 6.57 1.56
C PRO A 91 -8.55 5.76 1.70
N LEU A 92 -7.38 6.31 1.32
CA LEU A 92 -6.08 5.69 1.58
C LEU A 92 -5.81 5.52 3.09
N PHE A 93 -6.42 6.34 3.96
CA PHE A 93 -6.24 6.21 5.42
C PHE A 93 -6.84 4.94 5.99
N LYS A 94 -7.88 4.41 5.33
CA LYS A 94 -8.49 3.15 5.73
C LYS A 94 -7.45 2.03 5.72
N PHE A 95 -6.43 2.08 4.84
CA PHE A 95 -5.33 1.12 4.83
C PHE A 95 -4.69 0.92 6.20
N LEU A 96 -4.32 2.00 6.89
CA LEU A 96 -3.66 1.90 8.20
C LEU A 96 -4.61 1.42 9.30
N VAL A 97 -5.86 1.89 9.28
CA VAL A 97 -6.84 1.56 10.31
C VAL A 97 -7.26 0.09 10.23
N LEU A 98 -7.30 -0.46 9.01
CA LEU A 98 -7.76 -1.81 8.71
C LEU A 98 -6.62 -2.85 8.70
N LEU A 99 -5.38 -2.49 9.07
CA LEU A 99 -4.28 -3.46 9.18
C LEU A 99 -4.60 -4.53 10.22
N ASP A 100 -4.46 -5.79 9.83
CA ASP A 100 -4.61 -6.95 10.72
C ASP A 100 -3.46 -7.06 11.73
N GLU A 101 -3.75 -7.63 12.90
CA GLU A 101 -2.77 -7.83 13.97
C GLU A 101 -1.57 -8.64 13.49
N ASP A 102 -1.79 -9.70 12.70
CA ASP A 102 -0.72 -10.52 12.11
C ASP A 102 0.26 -9.68 11.27
N PHE A 103 -0.25 -8.72 10.48
CA PHE A 103 0.59 -7.84 9.69
C PHE A 103 1.37 -6.86 10.58
N ILE A 104 0.70 -6.31 11.60
CA ILE A 104 1.32 -5.41 12.57
C ILE A 104 2.47 -6.12 13.28
N ASP A 105 2.30 -7.39 13.64
CA ASP A 105 3.33 -8.19 14.27
C ASP A 105 4.49 -8.50 13.33
N LEU A 106 4.23 -8.79 12.05
CA LEU A 106 5.29 -8.89 11.03
C LEU A 106 6.08 -7.59 10.91
N ALA A 107 5.41 -6.43 10.85
CA ALA A 107 6.07 -5.14 10.76
C ALA A 107 6.92 -4.82 12.01
N ARG A 108 6.40 -5.11 13.21
CA ARG A 108 7.13 -4.98 14.48
C ARG A 108 8.32 -5.92 14.57
N ALA A 109 8.19 -7.13 14.03
CA ALA A 109 9.28 -8.10 13.90
C ALA A 109 10.28 -7.72 12.80
N ARG A 110 10.14 -6.53 12.19
CA ARG A 110 11.00 -6.01 11.13
C ARG A 110 11.06 -6.92 9.90
N ASN A 111 9.96 -7.60 9.59
CA ASN A 111 9.85 -8.35 8.36
C ASN A 111 10.07 -7.39 7.17
N PHE A 112 11.03 -7.72 6.31
CA PHE A 112 11.43 -6.86 5.19
C PHE A 112 10.25 -6.51 4.30
N PHE A 113 9.45 -7.49 3.91
CA PHE A 113 8.37 -7.28 2.95
C PHE A 113 7.18 -6.52 3.57
N ALA A 114 6.88 -6.75 4.85
CA ALA A 114 5.90 -5.95 5.58
C ALA A 114 6.31 -4.46 5.64
N LEU A 115 7.58 -4.18 5.98
CA LEU A 115 8.11 -2.82 6.00
C LEU A 115 8.15 -2.19 4.60
N ARG A 116 8.39 -3.00 3.57
CA ARG A 116 8.39 -2.57 2.17
C ARG A 116 6.99 -2.15 1.67
N ILE A 117 5.93 -2.84 2.10
CA ILE A 117 4.54 -2.41 1.83
C ILE A 117 4.27 -1.05 2.49
N LEU A 118 4.69 -0.86 3.74
CA LEU A 118 4.56 0.42 4.44
C LEU A 118 5.41 1.53 3.78
N PHE A 119 6.57 1.19 3.22
CA PHE A 119 7.41 2.12 2.46
C PHE A 119 6.68 2.62 1.20
N ALA A 120 6.13 1.70 0.39
CA ALA A 120 5.38 2.06 -0.80
C ALA A 120 4.15 2.92 -0.45
N PHE A 121 3.41 2.53 0.60
CA PHE A 121 2.28 3.32 1.12
C PHE A 121 2.72 4.73 1.55
N SER A 122 3.84 4.86 2.26
CA SER A 122 4.37 6.16 2.68
C SER A 122 4.71 7.06 1.49
N CYS A 123 5.31 6.50 0.42
CA CYS A 123 5.54 7.23 -0.81
C CYS A 123 4.22 7.70 -1.45
N ILE A 124 3.17 6.86 -1.45
CA ILE A 124 1.87 7.25 -1.99
C ILE A 124 1.23 8.37 -1.16
N CYS A 125 1.32 8.32 0.18
CA CYS A 125 0.83 9.40 1.03
C CYS A 125 1.51 10.73 0.71
N LEU A 126 2.83 10.71 0.48
CA LEU A 126 3.58 11.91 0.08
C LEU A 126 3.20 12.41 -1.30
N TYR A 127 3.07 11.51 -2.26
CA TYR A 127 2.59 11.85 -3.60
C TYR A 127 1.23 12.56 -3.53
N CYS A 128 0.32 12.05 -2.69
CA CYS A 128 -1.01 12.64 -2.49
C CYS A 128 -1.01 13.91 -1.64
N GLN A 129 0.17 14.40 -1.21
CA GLN A 129 0.31 15.52 -0.27
C GLN A 129 -0.48 15.29 1.03
N PHE A 130 -0.65 14.04 1.43
CA PHE A 130 -1.35 13.70 2.65
C PHE A 130 -0.37 13.70 3.82
N TYR A 131 -0.38 14.78 4.60
CA TYR A 131 0.46 14.94 5.78
C TYR A 131 -0.35 14.72 7.07
N LEU A 132 0.14 13.82 7.93
CA LEU A 132 -0.49 13.53 9.24
C LEU A 132 -0.19 14.61 10.29
N LEU A 133 0.99 15.23 10.23
CA LEU A 133 1.43 16.33 11.07
C LEU A 133 2.20 17.33 10.19
N PHE A 134 1.92 18.62 10.36
CA PHE A 134 2.57 19.69 9.58
C PHE A 134 4.04 19.88 9.96
N ASP A 135 4.38 19.67 11.24
CA ASP A 135 5.73 19.97 11.77
C ASP A 135 6.71 18.79 11.60
N GLU A 136 6.20 17.55 11.55
CA GLU A 136 7.00 16.34 11.37
C GLU A 136 6.27 15.34 10.46
N ASN A 137 6.78 15.17 9.24
CA ASN A 137 6.19 14.26 8.28
C ASN A 137 6.57 12.80 8.60
N VAL A 138 5.67 12.10 9.27
CA VAL A 138 5.84 10.69 9.68
C VAL A 138 6.17 9.76 8.50
N TRP A 139 5.66 10.03 7.30
CA TRP A 139 5.96 9.24 6.11
C TRP A 139 7.41 9.39 5.69
N MET A 140 7.91 10.63 5.66
CA MET A 140 9.33 10.91 5.37
C MET A 140 10.24 10.31 6.44
N GLN A 141 9.85 10.37 7.72
CA GLN A 141 10.61 9.73 8.80
C GLN A 141 10.69 8.21 8.59
N PHE A 142 9.56 7.57 8.25
CA PHE A 142 9.53 6.14 7.96
C PHE A 142 10.40 5.79 6.74
N ILE A 143 10.26 6.54 5.63
CA ILE A 143 11.06 6.36 4.40
C ILE A 143 12.55 6.46 4.70
N ASN A 144 12.98 7.50 5.43
CA ASN A 144 14.39 7.68 5.79
C ASN A 144 14.91 6.54 6.69
N GLY A 145 14.08 6.04 7.61
CA GLY A 145 14.40 4.87 8.42
C GLY A 145 14.54 3.59 7.58
N PHE A 146 13.62 3.38 6.62
CA PHE A 146 13.68 2.24 5.70
C PHE A 146 14.93 2.29 4.83
N LEU A 147 15.26 3.45 4.25
CA LEU A 147 16.45 3.64 3.43
C LEU A 147 17.72 3.29 4.20
N ARG A 148 17.88 3.84 5.41
CA ARG A 148 19.06 3.56 6.25
C ARG A 148 19.26 2.07 6.50
N ASP A 149 18.17 1.33 6.70
CA ASP A 149 18.24 -0.07 7.12
C ASP A 149 18.26 -1.04 5.91
N PHE A 150 17.78 -0.63 4.73
CA PHE A 150 17.55 -1.52 3.57
C PHE A 150 18.10 -0.99 2.23
N THR A 151 19.00 -0.01 2.20
CA THR A 151 19.77 0.30 0.99
C THR A 151 20.81 -0.80 0.65
N PRO A 152 21.05 -1.11 -0.64
CA PRO A 152 20.42 -0.49 -1.81
C PRO A 152 18.97 -0.98 -2.04
N LEU A 153 18.10 -0.06 -2.47
CA LEU A 153 16.72 -0.39 -2.83
C LEU A 153 16.68 -1.28 -4.09
N CYS A 154 15.66 -2.14 -4.18
CA CYS A 154 15.39 -2.81 -5.44
C CYS A 154 14.91 -1.81 -6.51
N SER A 155 15.02 -2.19 -7.79
CA SER A 155 14.77 -1.29 -8.93
C SER A 155 13.41 -0.58 -8.87
N SER A 156 12.34 -1.30 -8.53
CA SER A 156 11.00 -0.71 -8.47
C SER A 156 10.84 0.27 -7.30
N ASP A 157 11.43 -0.03 -6.14
CA ASP A 157 11.34 0.85 -4.96
C ASP A 157 12.19 2.11 -5.18
N ALA A 158 13.36 1.96 -5.78
CA ALA A 158 14.23 3.06 -6.16
C ALA A 158 13.55 3.99 -7.17
N ALA A 159 12.85 3.43 -8.16
CA ALA A 159 12.11 4.20 -9.14
C ALA A 159 10.91 4.96 -8.53
N LEU A 160 10.16 4.31 -7.64
CA LEU A 160 9.07 4.97 -6.89
C LEU A 160 9.61 6.10 -6.01
N TYR A 161 10.68 5.84 -5.27
CA TYR A 161 11.35 6.84 -4.44
C TYR A 161 11.85 8.03 -5.26
N ASP A 162 12.55 7.76 -6.36
CA ASP A 162 13.07 8.81 -7.24
C ASP A 162 11.93 9.66 -7.83
N TYR A 163 10.85 9.01 -8.27
CA TYR A 163 9.69 9.70 -8.84
C TYR A 163 9.00 10.61 -7.82
N VAL A 164 8.66 10.10 -6.64
CA VAL A 164 7.89 10.88 -5.66
C VAL A 164 8.77 11.86 -4.89
N ILE A 165 9.95 11.42 -4.44
CA ILE A 165 10.75 12.14 -3.45
C ILE A 165 11.83 12.99 -4.11
N THR A 166 12.67 12.39 -4.96
CA THR A 166 13.78 13.11 -5.59
C THR A 166 13.27 14.12 -6.62
N LYS A 167 12.39 13.67 -7.51
CA LYS A 167 11.77 14.51 -8.56
C LYS A 167 10.60 15.35 -8.06
N ARG A 168 10.15 15.11 -6.81
CA ARG A 168 9.07 15.86 -6.16
C ARG A 168 7.78 15.90 -6.98
N HIS A 169 7.41 14.76 -7.55
CA HIS A 169 6.09 14.65 -8.17
C HIS A 169 5.03 14.50 -7.09
N PHE A 170 4.03 15.38 -7.13
CA PHE A 170 2.88 15.38 -6.24
C PHE A 170 1.60 15.47 -7.06
N ALA A 171 0.54 14.83 -6.58
CA ALA A 171 -0.80 14.94 -7.15
C ALA A 171 -1.34 16.35 -6.93
N ASP A 172 -1.88 16.97 -7.98
CA ASP A 172 -2.68 18.18 -7.86
C ASP A 172 -4.05 17.81 -7.26
N PRO A 173 -4.47 18.39 -6.13
CA PRO A 173 -5.78 18.14 -5.54
C PRO A 173 -6.95 18.33 -6.52
N ASN A 174 -6.83 19.25 -7.48
CA ASN A 174 -7.86 19.51 -8.49
C ASN A 174 -7.86 18.48 -9.62
N GLN A 175 -6.79 17.68 -9.75
CA GLN A 175 -6.60 16.67 -10.79
C GLN A 175 -6.28 15.30 -10.17
N PHE A 176 -6.67 15.11 -8.90
CA PHE A 176 -6.27 13.96 -8.07
C PHE A 176 -6.48 12.62 -8.76
N THR A 177 -7.69 12.37 -9.28
CA THR A 177 -8.03 11.10 -9.95
C THR A 177 -7.13 10.85 -11.17
N ARG A 178 -6.79 11.88 -11.93
CA ARG A 178 -5.89 11.74 -13.10
C ARG A 178 -4.48 11.40 -12.63
N ASP A 179 -3.98 12.14 -11.66
CA ASP A 179 -2.60 12.04 -11.20
C ASP A 179 -2.36 10.72 -10.46
N ILE A 180 -3.30 10.26 -9.65
CA ILE A 180 -3.19 8.96 -8.99
C ILE A 180 -3.29 7.79 -9.99
N ARG A 181 -4.12 7.89 -11.05
CA ARG A 181 -4.06 6.93 -12.17
C ARG A 181 -2.71 6.94 -12.88
N LEU A 182 -2.10 8.11 -13.07
CA LEU A 182 -0.77 8.23 -13.66
C LEU A 182 0.27 7.51 -12.80
N LEU A 183 0.27 7.73 -11.49
CA LEU A 183 1.17 7.03 -10.57
C LEU A 183 1.00 5.51 -10.69
N SER A 184 -0.24 5.01 -10.71
CA SER A 184 -0.53 3.58 -10.90
C SER A 184 0.04 3.04 -12.22
N ARG A 185 -0.11 3.78 -13.33
CA ARG A 185 0.42 3.36 -14.64
C ARG A 185 1.94 3.33 -14.67
N VAL A 186 2.59 4.40 -14.23
CA VAL A 186 4.05 4.50 -14.22
C VAL A 186 4.66 3.46 -13.27
N ALA A 187 3.95 3.09 -12.20
CA ALA A 187 4.40 2.03 -11.31
C ALA A 187 4.49 0.64 -11.96
N PHE A 188 3.68 0.32 -12.99
CA PHE A 188 3.89 -0.91 -13.76
C PHE A 188 5.27 -0.90 -14.44
N GLU A 189 5.67 0.24 -15.01
CA GLU A 189 6.97 0.39 -15.69
C GLU A 189 8.13 0.23 -14.71
N PHE A 190 8.00 0.72 -13.48
CA PHE A 190 9.01 0.56 -12.43
C PHE A 190 9.33 -0.91 -12.12
N GLY A 191 8.34 -1.80 -12.20
CA GLY A 191 8.51 -3.23 -12.01
C GLY A 191 8.73 -4.02 -13.29
N GLY A 192 8.88 -3.37 -14.45
CA GLY A 192 9.00 -4.05 -15.74
C GLY A 192 7.73 -4.79 -16.18
N LEU A 193 6.58 -4.44 -15.60
CA LEU A 193 5.27 -5.00 -15.96
C LEU A 193 4.63 -4.17 -17.08
N LYS A 194 3.85 -4.83 -17.93
CA LYS A 194 3.02 -4.13 -18.92
C LYS A 194 1.77 -3.59 -18.23
N THR A 195 1.40 -2.35 -18.54
CA THR A 195 0.08 -1.83 -18.15
C THR A 195 -1.01 -2.74 -18.71
N PRO A 196 -1.99 -3.18 -17.90
CA PRO A 196 -3.12 -3.94 -18.42
C PRO A 196 -3.85 -3.10 -19.47
N SER A 197 -4.09 -3.68 -20.64
CA SER A 197 -4.86 -3.01 -21.70
C SER A 197 -6.25 -2.70 -21.14
N VAL A 198 -6.54 -1.41 -20.97
CA VAL A 198 -7.92 -0.97 -20.70
C VAL A 198 -8.70 -1.38 -21.94
N ALA A 199 -9.57 -2.39 -21.82
CA ALA A 199 -10.55 -2.64 -22.85
C ALA A 199 -11.38 -1.35 -22.96
N CYS A 200 -11.21 -0.64 -24.07
CA CYS A 200 -12.05 0.49 -24.40
C CYS A 200 -13.50 -0.01 -24.53
N SER A 201 -14.26 0.06 -23.45
CA SER A 201 -15.70 0.27 -23.55
C SER A 201 -15.92 1.77 -23.73
N VAL A 202 -15.69 2.23 -24.96
CA VAL A 202 -16.38 3.41 -25.47
C VAL A 202 -17.57 2.87 -26.23
N GLU A 203 -18.75 3.18 -25.71
CA GLU A 203 -20.05 2.88 -26.29
C GLU A 203 -20.14 3.42 -27.73
N CYS A 204 -20.69 2.59 -28.61
CA CYS A 204 -21.74 2.95 -29.55
C CYS A 204 -22.81 1.86 -29.48
#